data_AF-A0A9E5B0B6-F1
#
_entry.id   AF-A0A9E5B0B6-F1
#
_cell.length_a   1.000
_cell.length_b   1.000
_cell.length_c   1.000
_cell.angle_alpha   90.00
_cell.angle_beta   90.00
_cell.angle_gamma   90.00
#
_symmetry.space_group_name_H-M   'P 1'
#
loop_
_entity.id
_entity.type
_entity.pdbx_description
1 polymer ?
#
loop_
_entity_poly.entity_id
_entity_poly.type
_entity_poly.pdbx_seq_one_letter_code
_entity_poly.pdbx_strand_id
1 'polypeptide(L)'
;HHLLKRPENQLSGVGFLWGGYRKSHGQFMNEPAEFTVHRPEHWVFAGAGLKRGDVFGGKDTIVGYEADGAELEWRDGMPFATHRDGTPETFTVLGTCPVRWHPDDAEWYERWEKGRTGAACMGIYVKGGTVFTAGTTDWAHGLSGGDQVVERITRNILDRLGK
;
A
#
# COMPACT_ATOMS: atom_id res chain seq x y z
N HIS A 1 11.59 -10.01 10.22
CA HIS A 1 13.08 -10.02 10.13
C HIS A 1 13.59 -11.29 9.41
N HIS A 2 14.55 -11.18 8.49
CA HIS A 2 15.05 -12.31 7.68
C HIS A 2 15.60 -13.47 8.51
N LEU A 3 16.21 -13.17 9.68
CA LEU A 3 16.69 -14.19 10.63
C LEU A 3 15.58 -15.09 11.18
N LEU A 4 14.37 -14.56 11.33
CA LEU A 4 13.23 -15.33 11.86
C LEU A 4 12.42 -16.01 10.75
N LYS A 5 12.71 -15.72 9.47
CA LYS A 5 12.02 -16.25 8.28
C LYS A 5 10.48 -16.15 8.33
N ARG A 6 9.98 -15.14 9.04
CA ARG A 6 8.56 -14.80 9.19
C ARG A 6 8.39 -13.30 8.88
N PRO A 7 8.39 -12.91 7.59
CA PRO A 7 8.17 -11.52 7.21
C PRO A 7 6.72 -11.10 7.50
N GLU A 8 6.52 -9.81 7.79
CA GLU A 8 5.20 -9.20 8.01
C GLU A 8 4.23 -9.47 6.87
N ASN A 9 4.77 -9.50 5.64
CA ASN A 9 4.04 -9.81 4.41
C ASN A 9 3.23 -11.11 4.50
N GLN A 10 3.67 -12.13 5.25
CA GLN A 10 2.90 -13.36 5.42
C GLN A 10 1.57 -13.18 6.16
N LEU A 11 1.41 -12.08 6.90
CA LEU A 11 0.22 -11.75 7.69
C LEU A 11 -0.60 -10.62 7.03
N SER A 12 0.00 -9.46 6.78
CA SER A 12 -0.71 -8.29 6.24
C SER A 12 -0.71 -8.23 4.71
N GLY A 13 0.12 -9.04 4.05
CA GLY A 13 0.35 -8.98 2.60
C GLY A 13 1.43 -7.98 2.17
N VAL A 14 1.87 -7.10 3.07
CA VAL A 14 2.84 -6.03 2.81
C VAL A 14 3.77 -5.85 4.03
N GLY A 15 4.87 -5.13 3.86
CA GLY A 15 5.74 -4.78 4.98
C GLY A 15 6.70 -3.66 4.61
N PHE A 16 7.42 -3.17 5.61
CA PHE A 16 8.23 -1.96 5.45
C PHE A 16 9.41 -2.15 4.48
N LEU A 17 9.88 -3.40 4.31
CA LEU A 17 11.00 -3.77 3.43
C LEU A 17 10.76 -3.49 1.94
N TRP A 18 9.56 -3.20 1.49
CA TRP A 18 9.28 -2.66 0.14
C TRP A 18 8.44 -1.39 0.17
N GLY A 19 8.22 -0.89 1.39
CA GLY A 19 7.57 0.37 1.69
C GLY A 19 8.60 1.47 1.95
N GLY A 20 8.25 2.39 2.84
CA GLY A 20 9.06 3.55 3.21
C GLY A 20 8.21 4.73 3.65
N TYR A 21 8.80 5.92 3.55
CA TYR A 21 8.22 7.18 3.99
C TYR A 21 7.61 7.96 2.82
N ARG A 22 6.53 8.69 3.11
CA ARG A 22 5.86 9.66 2.23
C ARG A 22 5.52 10.89 3.07
N LYS A 23 5.88 12.08 2.60
CA LYS A 23 5.70 13.36 3.34
C LYS A 23 6.25 13.33 4.77
N SER A 24 7.27 12.52 5.01
CA SER A 24 7.94 12.37 6.30
C SER A 24 9.41 12.04 6.09
N HIS A 25 10.24 12.27 7.11
CA HIS A 25 11.69 12.04 7.08
C HIS A 25 12.37 12.60 5.81
N GLY A 26 11.95 13.78 5.35
CA GLY A 26 12.51 14.40 4.14
C GLY A 26 12.20 13.65 2.83
N GLN A 27 11.38 12.60 2.83
CA GLN A 27 11.03 11.82 1.65
C GLN A 27 9.72 12.33 1.04
N PHE A 28 9.79 12.70 -0.24
CA PHE A 28 8.64 13.14 -1.04
C PHE A 28 7.83 14.28 -0.40
N MET A 29 8.51 15.27 0.19
CA MET A 29 7.85 16.35 0.94
C MET A 29 7.00 17.27 0.05
N ASN A 30 7.30 17.34 -1.25
CA ASN A 30 6.63 18.25 -2.18
C ASN A 30 5.64 17.54 -3.10
N GLU A 31 5.58 16.21 -3.05
CA GLU A 31 4.76 15.38 -3.91
C GLU A 31 3.45 14.96 -3.20
N PRO A 32 2.35 14.72 -3.94
CA PRO A 32 1.07 14.32 -3.33
C PRO A 32 1.14 13.00 -2.54
N ALA A 33 0.46 12.89 -1.41
CA ALA A 33 0.41 11.66 -0.60
C ALA A 33 -0.86 10.88 -0.92
N GLU A 34 -0.89 10.21 -2.08
CA GLU A 34 -2.10 9.64 -2.69
C GLU A 34 -1.84 8.29 -3.35
N PHE A 35 -2.88 7.46 -3.46
CA PHE A 35 -2.80 6.19 -4.18
C PHE A 35 -3.17 6.37 -5.65
N THR A 36 -2.38 5.79 -6.55
CA THR A 36 -2.76 5.53 -7.94
C THR A 36 -3.55 4.22 -8.02
N VAL A 37 -4.71 4.23 -8.69
CA VAL A 37 -5.63 3.08 -8.82
C VAL A 37 -5.21 2.16 -9.97
N HIS A 38 -5.11 0.85 -9.71
CA HIS A 38 -4.71 -0.14 -10.72
C HIS A 38 -5.87 -0.98 -11.26
N ARG A 39 -6.75 -1.45 -10.38
CA ARG A 39 -7.81 -2.44 -10.68
C ARG A 39 -9.19 -1.90 -10.25
N PRO A 40 -9.70 -0.82 -10.88
CA PRO A 40 -10.93 -0.14 -10.46
C PRO A 40 -12.19 -1.03 -10.49
N GLU A 41 -12.17 -2.10 -11.28
CA GLU A 41 -13.23 -3.11 -11.36
C GLU A 41 -13.35 -3.97 -10.10
N HIS A 42 -12.34 -3.96 -9.23
CA HIS A 42 -12.37 -4.70 -7.98
C HIS A 42 -13.45 -4.13 -7.03
N TRP A 43 -14.18 -5.02 -6.34
CA TRP A 43 -15.32 -4.65 -5.51
C TRP A 43 -15.00 -3.64 -4.41
N VAL A 44 -13.74 -3.57 -3.97
CA VAL A 44 -13.25 -2.57 -3.00
C VAL A 44 -13.55 -1.14 -3.49
N PHE A 45 -13.50 -0.90 -4.81
CA PHE A 45 -13.76 0.40 -5.42
C PHE A 45 -15.21 0.59 -5.90
N ALA A 46 -16.11 -0.36 -5.63
CA ALA A 46 -17.49 -0.28 -6.10
C ALA A 46 -18.16 1.03 -5.62
N GLY A 47 -18.72 1.78 -6.56
CA GLY A 47 -19.38 3.06 -6.26
C GLY A 47 -18.45 4.21 -5.85
N ALA A 48 -17.14 4.08 -6.04
CA ALA A 48 -16.17 5.16 -5.84
C ALA A 48 -15.95 6.03 -7.10
N GLY A 49 -16.43 5.58 -8.27
CA GLY A 49 -16.32 6.33 -9.52
C GLY A 49 -14.91 6.39 -10.12
N LEU A 50 -13.99 5.57 -9.62
CA LEU A 50 -12.58 5.55 -10.03
C LEU A 50 -12.36 4.77 -11.34
N LYS A 51 -11.35 5.20 -12.08
CA LYS A 51 -10.79 4.56 -13.26
C LYS A 51 -9.33 4.17 -13.01
N ARG A 52 -8.79 3.31 -13.87
CA ARG A 52 -7.36 2.95 -13.81
C ARG A 52 -6.53 4.20 -14.08
N GLY A 53 -5.54 4.44 -13.22
CA GLY A 53 -4.67 5.61 -13.27
C GLY A 53 -5.19 6.83 -12.52
N ASP A 54 -6.46 6.81 -12.06
CA ASP A 54 -6.94 7.86 -11.17
C ASP A 54 -6.14 7.85 -9.85
N VAL A 55 -6.07 9.01 -9.23
CA VAL A 55 -5.44 9.20 -7.91
C VAL A 55 -6.47 9.65 -6.88
N PHE A 56 -6.30 9.25 -5.61
CA PHE A 56 -7.20 9.66 -4.53
C PHE A 56 -6.49 9.81 -3.18
N GLY A 57 -7.08 10.63 -2.30
CA GLY A 57 -6.61 10.85 -0.93
C GLY A 57 -5.44 11.84 -0.76
N GLY A 58 -4.99 12.49 -1.84
CA GLY A 58 -3.88 13.46 -1.77
C GLY A 58 -4.19 14.71 -0.96
N LYS A 59 -5.46 15.16 -0.96
CA LYS A 59 -5.93 16.32 -0.18
C LYS A 59 -5.72 16.11 1.32
N ASP A 60 -6.07 14.92 1.81
CA ASP A 60 -6.00 14.56 3.23
C ASP A 60 -4.73 13.77 3.57
N THR A 61 -3.80 13.66 2.62
CA THR A 61 -2.49 13.02 2.77
C THR A 61 -2.56 11.61 3.33
N ILE A 62 -3.36 10.74 2.70
CA ILE A 62 -3.65 9.41 3.24
C ILE A 62 -2.49 8.41 3.13
N VAL A 63 -1.44 8.74 2.37
CA VAL A 63 -0.22 7.93 2.29
C VAL A 63 0.91 8.61 3.07
N GLY A 64 1.30 7.99 4.18
CA GLY A 64 2.29 8.46 5.14
C GLY A 64 1.88 8.00 6.54
N TYR A 65 2.44 8.53 7.63
CA TYR A 65 3.85 8.87 7.86
C TYR A 65 4.80 7.75 7.41
N GLU A 66 4.39 6.50 7.63
CA GLU A 66 5.02 5.27 7.15
C GLU A 66 4.05 4.51 6.24
N ALA A 67 4.60 3.81 5.27
CA ALA A 67 3.83 3.02 4.33
C ALA A 67 4.53 1.68 4.08
N ASP A 68 3.73 0.62 3.96
CA ASP A 68 4.19 -0.73 3.71
C ASP A 68 4.00 -1.11 2.24
N GLY A 69 4.92 -1.93 1.73
CA GLY A 69 4.94 -2.37 0.35
C GLY A 69 5.11 -3.87 0.18
N ALA A 70 4.89 -4.33 -1.05
CA ALA A 70 5.30 -5.65 -1.50
C ALA A 70 6.38 -5.49 -2.58
N GLU A 71 7.19 -6.52 -2.79
CA GLU A 71 8.05 -6.61 -3.95
C GLU A 71 7.20 -6.73 -5.21
N LEU A 72 7.27 -5.72 -6.08
CA LEU A 72 6.43 -5.65 -7.28
C LEU A 72 7.24 -5.91 -8.56
N GLU A 73 6.60 -6.60 -9.48
CA GLU A 73 6.97 -6.64 -10.90
C GLU A 73 5.90 -5.90 -11.70
N TRP A 74 6.33 -5.07 -12.65
CA TRP A 74 5.45 -4.34 -13.55
C TRP A 74 5.35 -5.08 -14.88
N ARG A 75 4.13 -5.47 -15.26
CA ARG A 75 3.82 -6.13 -16.53
C ARG A 75 2.77 -5.30 -17.24
N ASP A 76 3.06 -4.81 -18.44
CA ASP A 76 2.14 -3.98 -19.24
C ASP A 76 1.51 -2.81 -18.46
N GLY A 77 2.33 -2.14 -17.63
CA GLY A 77 1.91 -1.01 -16.80
C GLY A 77 0.99 -1.38 -15.63
N MET A 78 0.96 -2.65 -15.22
CA MET A 78 0.22 -3.13 -14.05
C MET A 78 1.18 -3.75 -13.02
N PRO A 79 0.99 -3.47 -11.72
CA PRO A 79 1.81 -4.07 -10.67
C PRO A 79 1.28 -5.45 -10.26
N PHE A 80 2.20 -6.38 -10.04
CA PHE A 80 1.96 -7.71 -9.51
C PHE A 80 2.97 -7.99 -8.40
N ALA A 81 2.52 -8.58 -7.29
CA ALA A 81 3.45 -9.05 -6.27
C ALA A 81 4.30 -10.18 -6.85
N THR A 82 5.60 -10.18 -6.54
CA THR A 82 6.51 -11.26 -6.95
C THR A 82 6.45 -12.46 -6.00
N HIS A 83 5.88 -12.27 -4.81
CA HIS A 83 5.76 -13.23 -3.71
C HIS A 83 7.10 -13.65 -3.05
N ARG A 84 8.25 -13.17 -3.58
CA ARG A 84 9.59 -13.52 -3.08
C ARG A 84 9.88 -12.98 -1.69
N ASP A 85 9.21 -11.90 -1.30
CA ASP A 85 9.26 -11.26 0.01
C ASP A 85 8.29 -11.87 1.03
N GLY A 86 7.50 -12.87 0.62
CA GLY A 86 6.52 -13.55 1.45
C GLY A 86 5.09 -13.00 1.33
N THR A 87 4.85 -12.02 0.45
CA THR A 87 3.49 -11.59 0.10
C THR A 87 2.68 -12.77 -0.48
N PRO A 88 1.45 -13.05 0.00
CA PRO A 88 0.68 -14.23 -0.38
C PRO A 88 0.44 -14.35 -1.90
N GLU A 89 0.41 -15.58 -2.41
CA GLU A 89 0.23 -15.87 -3.86
C GLU A 89 -1.07 -15.28 -4.44
N THR A 90 -2.11 -15.16 -3.63
CA THR A 90 -3.40 -14.57 -4.05
C THR A 90 -3.46 -13.04 -3.92
N PHE A 91 -2.36 -12.37 -3.55
CA PHE A 91 -2.35 -10.94 -3.28
C PHE A 91 -2.57 -10.13 -4.56
N THR A 92 -3.64 -9.35 -4.55
CA THR A 92 -4.01 -8.43 -5.63
C THR A 92 -3.66 -7.00 -5.22
N VAL A 93 -2.77 -6.36 -5.98
CA VAL A 93 -2.39 -4.96 -5.79
C VAL A 93 -3.51 -4.06 -6.32
N LEU A 94 -4.11 -3.22 -5.48
CA LEU A 94 -5.24 -2.36 -5.87
C LEU A 94 -4.81 -0.91 -6.11
N GLY A 95 -3.86 -0.41 -5.32
CA GLY A 95 -3.30 0.92 -5.48
C GLY A 95 -1.86 1.01 -5.02
N THR A 96 -1.10 1.94 -5.60
CA THR A 96 0.29 2.19 -5.19
C THR A 96 0.60 3.67 -5.02
N CYS A 97 1.54 3.99 -4.14
CA CYS A 97 2.15 5.32 -4.04
C CYS A 97 3.67 5.17 -3.87
N PRO A 98 4.51 5.91 -4.61
CA PRO A 98 5.97 5.82 -4.44
C PRO A 98 6.39 6.25 -3.03
N VAL A 99 7.22 5.44 -2.38
CA VAL A 99 7.77 5.72 -1.05
C VAL A 99 9.24 5.34 -0.99
N ARG A 100 9.98 5.90 -0.05
CA ARG A 100 11.42 5.65 0.07
C ARG A 100 11.83 5.68 1.53
N TRP A 101 12.81 4.85 1.88
CA TRP A 101 13.46 4.91 3.17
C TRP A 101 14.27 6.21 3.30
N HIS A 102 14.42 6.71 4.52
CA HIS A 102 15.40 7.76 4.77
C HIS A 102 16.81 7.15 4.73
N PRO A 103 17.83 7.86 4.20
CA PRO A 103 19.19 7.32 4.17
C PRO A 103 19.77 6.96 5.55
N ASP A 104 19.28 7.61 6.61
CA ASP A 104 19.73 7.33 7.98
C ASP A 104 18.91 6.21 8.65
N ASP A 105 17.80 5.76 8.06
CA ASP A 105 16.97 4.69 8.60
C ASP A 105 17.40 3.34 8.04
N ALA A 106 17.88 2.47 8.93
CA ALA A 106 18.11 1.04 8.71
C ALA A 106 18.81 0.66 7.37
N GLU A 107 19.57 1.57 6.75
CA GLU A 107 20.45 1.31 5.62
C GLU A 107 21.58 0.31 5.95
N TRP A 108 21.72 -0.08 7.22
CA TRP A 108 22.56 -1.18 7.69
C TRP A 108 21.93 -2.56 7.49
N TYR A 109 20.66 -2.65 7.09
CA TYR A 109 20.01 -3.93 6.80
C TYR A 109 20.61 -4.53 5.52
N GLU A 110 21.44 -5.57 5.67
CA GLU A 110 22.30 -6.15 4.63
C GLU A 110 21.60 -6.58 3.33
N ARG A 111 20.26 -6.71 3.35
CA ARG A 111 19.46 -7.12 2.19
C ARG A 111 18.75 -5.96 1.48
N TRP A 112 19.03 -4.73 1.87
CA TRP A 112 18.42 -3.53 1.28
C TRP A 112 19.32 -2.90 0.22
N GLU A 113 18.69 -2.42 -0.86
CA GLU A 113 19.35 -1.61 -1.88
C GLU A 113 19.22 -0.12 -1.53
N LYS A 114 20.34 0.51 -1.16
CA LYS A 114 20.37 1.93 -0.76
C LYS A 114 19.74 2.83 -1.82
N GLY A 115 18.91 3.78 -1.37
CA GLY A 115 18.24 4.75 -2.26
C GLY A 115 17.07 4.22 -3.09
N ARG A 116 16.73 2.92 -3.01
CA ARG A 116 15.62 2.33 -3.77
C ARG A 116 14.28 2.97 -3.41
N THR A 117 13.54 3.38 -4.43
CA THR A 117 12.12 3.77 -4.29
C THR A 117 11.24 2.51 -4.30
N GLY A 118 10.57 2.24 -3.19
CA GLY A 118 9.52 1.23 -3.07
C GLY A 118 8.13 1.80 -3.39
N ALA A 119 7.09 1.09 -2.97
CA ALA A 119 5.72 1.56 -3.12
C ALA A 119 4.87 1.17 -1.91
N ALA A 120 4.16 2.15 -1.34
CA ALA A 120 3.01 1.87 -0.49
C ALA A 120 2.04 1.02 -1.31
N CYS A 121 1.61 -0.13 -0.81
CA CYS A 121 0.78 -1.07 -1.53
C CYS A 121 -0.55 -1.27 -0.81
N MET A 122 -1.62 -0.70 -1.37
CA MET A 122 -2.97 -1.07 -1.00
C MET A 122 -3.36 -2.34 -1.76
N GLY A 123 -3.81 -3.37 -1.06
CA GLY A 123 -4.11 -4.65 -1.70
C GLY A 123 -4.92 -5.60 -0.83
N ILE A 124 -5.21 -6.76 -1.41
CA ILE A 124 -6.10 -7.74 -0.79
C ILE A 124 -5.68 -9.17 -1.17
N TYR A 125 -5.83 -10.12 -0.25
CA TYR A 125 -5.56 -11.54 -0.51
C TYR A 125 -6.53 -12.45 0.24
N VAL A 126 -6.58 -13.74 -0.13
CA VAL A 126 -7.42 -14.75 0.51
C VAL A 126 -6.56 -15.93 1.00
N LYS A 127 -6.66 -16.27 2.28
CA LYS A 127 -6.01 -17.43 2.90
C LYS A 127 -6.79 -17.90 4.13
N GLY A 128 -7.80 -18.73 3.94
CA GLY A 128 -8.75 -19.12 5.01
C GLY A 128 -9.72 -18.02 5.44
N GLY A 129 -9.39 -16.76 5.14
CA GLY A 129 -10.26 -15.58 5.19
C GLY A 129 -9.73 -14.52 4.21
N THR A 130 -10.37 -13.36 4.17
CA THR A 130 -9.96 -12.23 3.33
C THR A 130 -9.21 -11.21 4.18
N VAL A 131 -8.04 -10.78 3.72
CA VAL A 131 -7.25 -9.71 4.35
C VAL A 131 -7.09 -8.57 3.37
N PHE A 132 -7.60 -7.40 3.74
CA PHE A 132 -7.35 -6.14 3.05
C PHE A 132 -6.30 -5.34 3.83
N THR A 133 -5.39 -4.68 3.11
CA THR A 133 -4.44 -3.72 3.68
C THR A 133 -4.47 -2.43 2.87
N ALA A 134 -4.50 -1.29 3.57
CA ALA A 134 -4.25 0.02 2.98
C ALA A 134 -2.74 0.26 2.80
N GLY A 135 -1.89 -0.41 3.57
CA GLY A 135 -0.43 -0.28 3.48
C GLY A 135 0.09 1.10 3.89
N THR A 136 -0.58 1.80 4.80
CA THR A 136 -0.20 3.14 5.27
C THR A 136 -0.81 3.48 6.63
N THR A 137 -0.10 4.27 7.43
CA THR A 137 -0.56 4.76 8.74
C THR A 137 -1.68 5.79 8.62
N ASP A 138 -1.63 6.67 7.60
CA ASP A 138 -2.44 7.89 7.54
C ASP A 138 -3.79 7.72 6.84
N TRP A 139 -4.23 6.48 6.55
CA TRP A 139 -5.55 6.21 5.96
C TRP A 139 -6.69 6.90 6.73
N ALA A 140 -6.57 6.95 8.06
CA ALA A 140 -7.54 7.58 8.95
C ALA A 140 -7.70 9.09 8.73
N HIS A 141 -6.71 9.79 8.16
CA HIS A 141 -6.83 11.20 7.83
C HIS A 141 -7.91 11.43 6.76
N GLY A 142 -8.01 10.55 5.77
CA GLY A 142 -9.07 10.63 4.76
C GLY A 142 -10.47 10.42 5.38
N LEU A 143 -10.59 9.52 6.36
CA LEU A 143 -11.84 9.34 7.11
C LEU A 143 -12.18 10.59 7.94
N SER A 144 -11.20 11.16 8.64
CA SER A 144 -11.42 12.39 9.43
C SER A 144 -11.70 13.61 8.54
N GLY A 145 -11.14 13.65 7.33
CA GLY A 145 -11.29 14.73 6.37
C GLY A 145 -12.56 14.64 5.51
N GLY A 146 -13.33 13.55 5.63
CA GLY A 146 -14.53 13.29 4.84
C GLY A 146 -14.24 12.99 3.37
N ASP A 147 -13.08 12.39 3.06
CA ASP A 147 -12.74 11.95 1.71
C ASP A 147 -13.71 10.86 1.26
N GLN A 148 -14.56 11.21 0.28
CA GLN A 148 -15.64 10.37 -0.19
C GLN A 148 -15.17 9.04 -0.79
N VAL A 149 -13.96 9.01 -1.37
CA VAL A 149 -13.38 7.79 -1.94
C VAL A 149 -12.89 6.87 -0.81
N VAL A 150 -12.17 7.43 0.16
CA VAL A 150 -11.66 6.69 1.33
C VAL A 150 -12.80 6.13 2.18
N GLU A 151 -13.83 6.93 2.44
CA GLU A 151 -15.04 6.51 3.15
C GLU A 151 -15.77 5.39 2.39
N ARG A 152 -15.93 5.53 1.06
CA ARG A 152 -16.58 4.51 0.24
C ARG A 152 -15.83 3.19 0.27
N ILE A 153 -14.51 3.22 0.08
CA ILE A 153 -13.66 2.02 0.14
C ILE A 153 -13.78 1.35 1.50
N THR A 154 -13.65 2.12 2.58
CA THR A 154 -13.75 1.62 3.97
C THR A 154 -15.11 0.97 4.22
N ARG A 155 -16.19 1.62 3.79
CA ARG A 155 -17.56 1.07 3.90
C ARG A 155 -17.71 -0.24 3.13
N ASN A 156 -17.23 -0.30 1.88
CA ASN A 156 -17.31 -1.52 1.07
C ASN A 156 -16.63 -2.71 1.78
N ILE A 157 -15.49 -2.47 2.41
CA ILE A 157 -14.74 -3.49 3.16
C ILE A 157 -15.55 -3.94 4.37
N LEU A 158 -16.04 -3.02 5.19
CA LEU A 158 -16.81 -3.34 6.40
C LEU A 158 -18.12 -4.08 6.07
N ASP A 159 -18.85 -3.62 5.06
CA ASP A 159 -20.11 -4.23 4.63
C ASP A 159 -19.94 -5.67 4.13
N ARG A 160 -18.77 -5.97 3.55
CA ARG A 160 -18.48 -7.30 2.98
C ARG A 160 -17.82 -8.24 3.97
N LEU A 161 -16.91 -7.75 4.82
CA LEU A 161 -16.10 -8.58 5.72
C LEU A 161 -16.60 -8.58 7.17
N GLY A 162 -17.51 -7.68 7.53
CA GLY A 162 -18.12 -7.62 8.87
C GLY A 162 -19.32 -8.55 9.07
N LYS A 163 -19.57 -9.46 8.13
CA LYS A 163 -20.65 -10.46 8.18
C LYS A 163 -20.07 -11.85 8.46
#